data_AF-A0A7R8ZLR6-F1
#
_entry.id   AF-A0A7R8ZLR6-F1
#
_cell.length_a   1.000
_cell.length_b   1.000
_cell.length_c   1.000
_cell.angle_alpha   90.00
_cell.angle_beta   90.00
_cell.angle_gamma   90.00
#
_symmetry.space_group_name_H-M   'P 1'
#
loop_
_entity.id
_entity.type
_entity.pdbx_description
1 polymer ?
#
loop_
_entity_poly.entity_id
_entity_poly.type
_entity_poly.pdbx_seq_one_letter_code
_entity_poly.pdbx_strand_id
1 'polypeptide(L)'
;MKNLTHLMLSLNEILFIGRETFSGLDELEHLELDQSQISEIEPGAFSSLSNLKTLNLSSNKLGFTSPFFVQDFANLSRLEILDLSHNALSNMPVTDFTFQSVESLLLTGNRFRELDRLWIGPNLKYLDVSKNQISVYRPWSNSNESFSLELLDFSSNHLLYLDKDLLEVFNQTHSLLLGDNPFICSCDMLPYVRWLQKHAANALVLDVPLCSYPKYIVGEPLLRLEEIIRCEIPVLATEIGNSYAAVRSSASFVALSVSLIPVLRFAFY
;
A
#
# COMPACT_ATOMS: atom_id res chain seq x y z
N MET A 1 23.67 -7.63 28.94
CA MET A 1 22.85 -6.71 29.78
C MET A 1 21.46 -7.33 29.84
N LYS A 2 21.09 -8.02 30.93
CA LYS A 2 19.92 -8.93 30.91
C LYS A 2 18.56 -8.27 31.14
N ASN A 3 18.51 -6.96 31.43
CA ASN A 3 17.27 -6.25 31.78
C ASN A 3 17.07 -4.98 30.94
N LEU A 4 17.73 -4.88 29.78
CA LEU A 4 17.58 -3.71 28.92
C LEU A 4 16.26 -3.82 28.17
N THR A 5 15.32 -2.92 28.48
CA THR A 5 13.99 -2.90 27.85
C THR A 5 13.88 -1.86 26.74
N HIS A 6 14.72 -0.83 26.75
CA HIS A 6 14.74 0.24 25.75
C HIS A 6 16.17 0.42 25.24
N LEU A 7 16.34 0.43 23.92
CA LEU A 7 17.63 0.66 23.28
C LEU A 7 17.45 1.72 22.18
N MET A 8 18.09 2.88 22.39
CA MET A 8 18.10 3.96 21.41
C MET A 8 19.45 3.99 20.71
N LEU A 9 19.42 3.77 19.41
CA LEU A 9 20.55 3.81 18.50
C LEU A 9 20.30 4.77 17.32
N SER A 10 19.28 5.62 17.41
CA SER A 10 18.95 6.64 16.42
C SER A 10 20.11 7.58 16.14
N LEU A 11 20.12 8.18 14.95
CA LEU A 11 21.11 9.21 14.55
C LEU A 11 22.58 8.72 14.59
N ASN A 12 22.81 7.43 14.35
CA ASN A 12 24.16 6.87 14.25
C ASN A 12 24.55 6.56 12.80
N GLU A 13 25.75 5.99 12.60
CA GLU A 13 26.24 5.55 11.28
C GLU A 13 26.21 4.02 11.16
N ILE A 14 25.07 3.41 11.52
CA ILE A 14 24.87 1.96 11.47
C ILE A 14 24.50 1.59 10.04
N LEU A 15 25.47 1.15 9.24
CA LEU A 15 25.20 0.76 7.85
C LEU A 15 24.55 -0.63 7.72
N PHE A 16 24.80 -1.51 8.70
CA PHE A 16 24.49 -2.93 8.63
C PHE A 16 24.09 -3.46 10.01
N ILE A 17 23.06 -4.31 10.05
CA ILE A 17 22.64 -5.06 11.23
C ILE A 17 22.86 -6.55 10.96
N GLY A 18 23.73 -7.18 11.75
CA GLY A 18 24.02 -8.60 11.66
C GLY A 18 23.08 -9.44 12.52
N ARG A 19 23.02 -10.74 12.24
CA ARG A 19 22.15 -11.69 12.93
C ARG A 19 22.30 -11.70 14.46
N GLU A 20 23.53 -11.56 14.93
CA GLU A 20 23.88 -11.61 16.35
C GLU A 20 23.96 -10.24 17.02
N THR A 21 23.66 -9.14 16.29
CA THR A 21 23.82 -7.77 16.80
C THR A 21 23.02 -7.53 18.09
N PHE A 22 21.82 -8.10 18.20
CA PHE A 22 20.96 -7.96 19.37
C PHE A 22 20.79 -9.28 20.16
N SER A 23 21.73 -10.21 19.99
CA SER A 23 21.72 -11.50 20.69
C SER A 23 21.82 -11.31 22.21
N GLY A 24 20.93 -11.96 22.96
CA GLY A 24 20.86 -11.90 24.42
C GLY A 24 20.22 -10.62 25.00
N LEU A 25 19.54 -9.82 24.16
CA LEU A 25 18.67 -8.71 24.57
C LEU A 25 17.20 -9.15 24.64
N ASP A 26 16.95 -10.31 25.26
CA ASP A 26 15.66 -10.99 25.20
C ASP A 26 14.52 -10.19 25.87
N GLU A 27 14.86 -9.31 26.83
CA GLU A 27 13.92 -8.42 27.55
C GLU A 27 13.66 -7.09 26.82
N LEU A 28 14.23 -6.88 25.64
CA LEU A 28 14.08 -5.63 24.91
C LEU A 28 12.64 -5.48 24.39
N GLU A 29 12.00 -4.37 24.73
CA GLU A 29 10.64 -4.02 24.33
C GLU A 29 10.62 -2.92 23.26
N HIS A 30 11.57 -1.99 23.28
CA HIS A 30 11.64 -0.86 22.36
C HIS A 30 13.04 -0.72 21.74
N LEU A 31 13.10 -0.71 20.41
CA LEU A 31 14.32 -0.57 19.64
C LEU A 31 14.19 0.57 18.62
N GLU A 32 14.93 1.65 18.85
CA GLU A 32 14.99 2.82 17.98
C GLU A 32 16.28 2.79 17.16
N LEU A 33 16.14 2.69 15.83
CA LEU A 33 17.24 2.61 14.85
C LEU A 33 17.05 3.63 13.72
N ASP A 34 16.20 4.63 13.93
CA ASP A 34 15.87 5.62 12.91
C ASP A 34 17.08 6.51 12.56
N GLN A 35 17.08 7.03 11.34
CA GLN A 35 18.09 7.97 10.85
C GLN A 35 19.54 7.46 10.98
N SER A 36 19.74 6.14 10.88
CA SER A 36 21.03 5.49 11.15
C SER A 36 21.81 5.05 9.91
N GLN A 37 21.31 5.37 8.71
CA GLN A 37 21.91 5.01 7.42
C GLN A 37 21.90 3.50 7.10
N ILE A 38 21.06 2.72 7.78
CA ILE A 38 20.99 1.25 7.61
C ILE A 38 20.54 0.93 6.19
N SER A 39 21.37 0.20 5.45
CA SER A 39 21.05 -0.26 4.09
C SER A 39 20.82 -1.77 4.01
N GLU A 40 21.28 -2.52 5.00
CA GLU A 40 21.23 -3.98 5.00
C GLU A 40 20.98 -4.53 6.40
N ILE A 41 20.10 -5.53 6.47
CA ILE A 41 19.74 -6.26 7.68
C ILE A 41 19.84 -7.74 7.33
N GLU A 42 20.68 -8.47 8.06
CA GLU A 42 20.80 -9.93 7.89
C GLU A 42 19.51 -10.64 8.32
N PRO A 43 19.12 -11.71 7.61
CA PRO A 43 17.98 -12.52 8.01
C PRO A 43 18.12 -13.11 9.43
N GLY A 44 17.10 -12.90 10.24
CA GLY A 44 17.03 -13.25 11.65
C GLY A 44 17.67 -12.22 12.60
N ALA A 45 18.06 -11.02 12.15
CA ALA A 45 18.70 -10.00 13.00
C ALA A 45 17.87 -9.60 14.23
N PHE A 46 16.55 -9.69 14.13
CA PHE A 46 15.64 -9.39 15.24
C PHE A 46 15.04 -10.65 15.89
N SER A 47 15.43 -11.86 15.47
CA SER A 47 14.75 -13.10 15.85
C SER A 47 14.83 -13.46 17.33
N SER A 48 15.81 -12.93 18.08
CA SER A 48 15.93 -13.10 19.54
C SER A 48 14.99 -12.18 20.34
N LEU A 49 14.47 -11.11 19.72
CA LEU A 49 13.75 -10.04 20.39
C LEU A 49 12.27 -10.38 20.60
N SER A 50 11.99 -11.53 21.22
CA SER A 50 10.63 -12.06 21.42
C SER A 50 9.69 -11.17 22.25
N ASN A 51 10.24 -10.24 23.06
CA ASN A 51 9.49 -9.27 23.85
C ASN A 51 9.31 -7.90 23.17
N LEU A 52 9.83 -7.73 21.95
CA LEU A 52 9.80 -6.44 21.25
C LEU A 52 8.37 -6.03 20.92
N LYS A 53 8.00 -4.82 21.33
CA LYS A 53 6.72 -4.16 21.09
C LYS A 53 6.83 -3.06 20.04
N THR A 54 7.95 -2.34 20.01
CA THR A 54 8.19 -1.25 19.07
C THR A 54 9.52 -1.43 18.36
N LEU A 55 9.49 -1.37 17.03
CA LEU A 55 10.67 -1.33 16.19
C LEU A 55 10.57 -0.15 15.22
N ASN A 56 11.49 0.80 15.38
CA ASN A 56 11.58 1.96 14.50
C ASN A 56 12.83 1.86 13.63
N LEU A 57 12.62 1.66 12.34
CA LEU A 57 13.64 1.62 11.28
C LEU A 57 13.45 2.76 10.28
N SER A 58 12.70 3.79 10.64
CA SER A 58 12.37 4.90 9.75
C SER A 58 13.60 5.70 9.31
N SER A 59 13.50 6.38 8.18
CA SER A 59 14.53 7.30 7.68
C SER A 59 15.91 6.64 7.52
N ASN A 60 15.93 5.39 7.09
CA ASN A 60 17.13 4.63 6.76
C ASN A 60 17.28 4.51 5.23
N LYS A 61 18.15 3.60 4.78
CA LYS A 61 18.43 3.35 3.36
C LYS A 61 17.95 1.96 2.95
N LEU A 62 16.96 1.39 3.65
CA LEU A 62 16.44 0.06 3.35
C LEU A 62 15.81 0.07 1.95
N GLY A 63 16.32 -0.77 1.06
CA GLY A 63 15.90 -0.85 -0.35
C GLY A 63 15.26 -2.19 -0.65
N PHE A 64 15.46 -2.69 -1.89
CA PHE A 64 15.06 -4.04 -2.31
C PHE A 64 15.28 -5.04 -1.18
N THR A 65 14.19 -5.47 -0.55
CA THR A 65 14.26 -6.36 0.59
C THR A 65 14.69 -7.73 0.10
N SER A 66 15.65 -8.33 0.79
CA SER A 66 15.93 -9.75 0.67
C SER A 66 14.60 -10.53 0.73
N PRO A 67 14.40 -11.61 -0.05
CA PRO A 67 13.22 -12.48 0.06
C PRO A 67 12.96 -12.98 1.50
N PHE A 68 13.99 -12.92 2.35
CA PHE A 68 13.96 -13.36 3.73
C PHE A 68 13.67 -12.24 4.74
N PHE A 69 13.52 -10.99 4.31
CA PHE A 69 13.25 -9.84 5.20
C PHE A 69 11.99 -10.02 6.06
N VAL A 70 11.01 -10.77 5.57
CA VAL A 70 9.79 -11.08 6.31
C VAL A 70 10.03 -12.09 7.44
N GLN A 71 11.05 -12.95 7.31
CA GLN A 71 11.42 -13.90 8.37
C GLN A 71 11.90 -13.18 9.64
N ASP A 72 12.40 -11.95 9.50
CA ASP A 72 12.81 -11.12 10.63
C ASP A 72 11.64 -10.77 11.56
N PHE A 73 10.45 -10.58 10.99
CA PHE A 73 9.25 -10.21 11.75
C PHE A 73 8.42 -11.42 12.21
N ALA A 74 8.67 -12.60 11.62
CA ALA A 74 7.86 -13.79 11.90
C ALA A 74 7.93 -14.25 13.37
N ASN A 75 9.06 -14.01 14.05
CA ASN A 75 9.25 -14.37 15.45
C ASN A 75 8.86 -13.24 16.42
N LEU A 76 8.56 -12.04 15.92
CA LEU A 76 8.23 -10.87 16.74
C LEU A 76 6.75 -10.87 17.12
N SER A 77 6.31 -11.92 17.82
CA SER A 77 4.91 -12.18 18.18
C SER A 77 4.24 -11.14 19.08
N ARG A 78 5.01 -10.19 19.64
CA ARG A 78 4.53 -9.09 20.49
C ARG A 78 4.71 -7.72 19.85
N LEU A 79 5.17 -7.67 18.60
CA LEU A 79 5.42 -6.40 17.91
C LEU A 79 4.09 -5.74 17.61
N GLU A 80 3.85 -4.58 18.24
CA GLU A 80 2.64 -3.78 18.11
C GLU A 80 2.84 -2.65 17.09
N ILE A 81 4.04 -2.05 17.04
CA ILE A 81 4.36 -0.91 16.17
C ILE A 81 5.61 -1.23 15.35
N LEU A 82 5.46 -1.16 14.03
CA LEU A 82 6.55 -1.27 13.07
C LEU A 82 6.60 -0.01 12.19
N ASP A 83 7.66 0.77 12.34
CA ASP A 83 7.91 1.93 11.49
C ASP A 83 9.05 1.66 10.50
N LEU A 84 8.70 1.64 9.22
CA LEU A 84 9.60 1.49 8.08
C LEU A 84 9.52 2.71 7.15
N SER A 85 8.95 3.82 7.61
CA SER A 85 8.75 5.02 6.83
C SER A 85 10.06 5.63 6.32
N HIS A 86 10.00 6.39 5.23
CA HIS A 86 11.13 7.13 4.67
C HIS A 86 12.35 6.26 4.35
N ASN A 87 12.11 5.09 3.76
CA ASN A 87 13.12 4.21 3.20
C ASN A 87 12.99 4.19 1.66
N ALA A 88 13.60 3.20 1.00
CA ALA A 88 13.53 2.97 -0.43
C ALA A 88 12.86 1.63 -0.79
N LEU A 89 11.99 1.12 0.09
CA LEU A 89 11.30 -0.16 -0.08
C LEU A 89 10.33 -0.07 -1.27
N SER A 90 10.42 -1.00 -2.23
CA SER A 90 9.50 -1.04 -3.38
C SER A 90 8.55 -2.23 -3.36
N ASN A 91 8.89 -3.26 -2.60
CA ASN A 91 8.18 -4.52 -2.50
C ASN A 91 8.44 -5.09 -1.10
N MET A 92 7.46 -5.81 -0.56
CA MET A 92 7.69 -6.75 0.54
C MET A 92 7.78 -8.16 -0.06
N PRO A 93 8.56 -9.07 0.54
CA PRO A 93 8.57 -10.47 0.13
C PRO A 93 7.15 -11.05 0.09
N VAL A 94 6.77 -11.59 -1.07
CA VAL A 94 5.49 -12.29 -1.26
C VAL A 94 5.66 -13.70 -0.70
N THR A 95 5.62 -13.82 0.62
CA THR A 95 5.42 -15.08 1.33
C THR A 95 4.03 -15.06 1.94
N ASP A 96 3.40 -16.22 2.17
CA ASP A 96 2.12 -16.38 2.89
C ASP A 96 2.22 -15.97 4.37
N PHE A 97 2.78 -14.79 4.61
CA PHE A 97 3.03 -14.20 5.91
C PHE A 97 2.18 -12.95 6.03
N THR A 98 1.48 -12.90 7.15
CA THR A 98 0.67 -11.77 7.56
C THR A 98 1.20 -11.28 8.90
N PHE A 99 1.27 -9.97 9.10
CA PHE A 99 1.66 -9.39 10.39
C PHE A 99 0.62 -9.72 11.46
N GLN A 100 0.87 -10.76 12.27
CA GLN A 100 -0.12 -11.27 13.23
C GLN A 100 -0.33 -10.36 14.43
N SER A 101 0.71 -9.68 14.93
CA SER A 101 0.66 -8.89 16.16
C SER A 101 0.61 -7.38 15.94
N VAL A 102 0.98 -6.91 14.75
CA VAL A 102 1.17 -5.48 14.48
C VAL A 102 -0.17 -4.76 14.48
N GLU A 103 -0.28 -3.72 15.30
CA GLU A 103 -1.42 -2.81 15.35
C GLU A 103 -1.20 -1.56 14.51
N SER A 104 0.05 -1.09 14.40
CA SER A 104 0.43 0.08 13.60
C SER A 104 1.58 -0.24 12.65
N LEU A 105 1.32 -0.13 11.35
CA LEU A 105 2.30 -0.34 10.29
C LEU A 105 2.49 0.96 9.50
N LEU A 106 3.68 1.55 9.61
CA LEU A 106 4.02 2.81 8.96
C LEU A 106 4.98 2.56 7.80
N LEU A 107 4.51 2.81 6.58
CA LEU A 107 5.22 2.58 5.32
C LEU A 107 5.34 3.87 4.49
N THR A 108 5.03 5.01 5.08
CA THR A 108 5.03 6.34 4.46
C THR A 108 6.33 6.64 3.74
N GLY A 109 6.28 7.24 2.55
CA GLY A 109 7.49 7.76 1.90
C GLY A 109 8.46 6.66 1.42
N ASN A 110 7.92 5.54 0.97
CA ASN A 110 8.66 4.45 0.32
C ASN A 110 8.41 4.47 -1.21
N ARG A 111 8.56 3.34 -1.89
CA ARG A 111 8.44 3.17 -3.35
C ARG A 111 7.47 2.03 -3.70
N PHE A 112 6.56 1.67 -2.80
CA PHE A 112 5.59 0.59 -3.05
C PHE A 112 4.68 0.93 -4.22
N ARG A 113 4.50 0.00 -5.17
CA ARG A 113 3.63 0.19 -6.35
C ARG A 113 2.26 -0.46 -6.21
N GLU A 114 2.12 -1.29 -5.21
CA GLU A 114 0.91 -2.04 -4.91
C GLU A 114 0.73 -2.15 -3.41
N LEU A 115 -0.53 -2.21 -2.97
CA LEU A 115 -0.88 -2.68 -1.64
C LEU A 115 -1.25 -4.16 -1.74
N ASP A 116 -0.60 -5.00 -0.95
CA ASP A 116 -0.95 -6.42 -0.83
C ASP A 116 -1.84 -6.66 0.40
N ARG A 117 -2.90 -7.46 0.23
CA ARG A 117 -3.80 -7.86 1.32
C ARG A 117 -3.07 -8.50 2.50
N LEU A 118 -1.97 -9.21 2.26
CA LEU A 118 -1.21 -9.89 3.32
C LEU A 118 -0.60 -8.92 4.34
N TRP A 119 -0.46 -7.63 4.00
CA TRP A 119 0.07 -6.63 4.95
C TRP A 119 -0.99 -6.20 5.98
N ILE A 120 -2.27 -6.40 5.67
CA ILE A 120 -3.39 -6.05 6.54
C ILE A 120 -3.67 -7.25 7.46
N GLY A 121 -2.91 -7.32 8.54
CA GLY A 121 -3.07 -8.34 9.56
C GLY A 121 -4.36 -8.23 10.36
N PRO A 122 -4.75 -9.30 11.08
CA PRO A 122 -6.02 -9.35 11.80
C PRO A 122 -6.12 -8.31 12.94
N ASN A 123 -4.99 -7.88 13.49
CA ASN A 123 -4.92 -6.91 14.59
C ASN A 123 -4.56 -5.49 14.13
N LEU A 124 -4.35 -5.29 12.82
CA LEU A 124 -3.93 -3.99 12.30
C LEU A 124 -5.05 -2.97 12.46
N LYS A 125 -4.73 -1.83 13.08
CA LYS A 125 -5.64 -0.69 13.30
C LYS A 125 -5.24 0.51 12.46
N TYR A 126 -3.92 0.74 12.33
CA TYR A 126 -3.37 1.90 11.65
C TYR A 126 -2.43 1.44 10.53
N LEU A 127 -2.76 1.82 9.30
CA LEU A 127 -1.92 1.58 8.14
C LEU A 127 -1.67 2.90 7.42
N ASP A 128 -0.41 3.33 7.40
CA ASP A 128 0.01 4.49 6.61
C ASP A 128 0.88 4.02 5.43
N VAL A 129 0.33 4.10 4.23
CA VAL A 129 1.02 3.83 2.96
C VAL A 129 1.14 5.10 2.13
N SER A 130 0.99 6.27 2.74
CA SER A 130 1.03 7.54 2.03
C SER A 130 2.40 7.81 1.39
N LYS A 131 2.43 8.70 0.39
CA LYS A 131 3.68 9.10 -0.29
C LYS A 131 4.45 7.91 -0.88
N ASN A 132 3.72 6.95 -1.46
CA ASN A 132 4.27 5.81 -2.19
C ASN A 132 3.95 5.92 -3.69
N GLN A 133 4.09 4.82 -4.43
CA GLN A 133 3.79 4.71 -5.86
C GLN A 133 2.58 3.81 -6.14
N ILE A 134 1.68 3.64 -5.16
CA ILE A 134 0.64 2.62 -5.22
C ILE A 134 -0.39 2.99 -6.28
N SER A 135 -0.59 2.11 -7.25
CA SER A 135 -1.59 2.27 -8.30
C SER A 135 -2.60 1.11 -8.36
N VAL A 136 -2.31 0.00 -7.68
CA VAL A 136 -3.12 -1.23 -7.70
C VAL A 136 -3.17 -1.84 -6.30
N TYR A 137 -4.32 -2.40 -5.93
CA TYR A 137 -4.45 -3.26 -4.76
C TYR A 137 -4.51 -4.73 -5.21
N ARG A 138 -3.80 -5.60 -4.50
CA ARG A 138 -3.77 -7.03 -4.76
C ARG A 138 -4.62 -7.76 -3.71
N PRO A 139 -5.85 -8.17 -4.06
CA PRO A 139 -6.69 -8.97 -3.18
C PRO A 139 -6.12 -10.40 -3.05
N TRP A 140 -6.40 -11.05 -1.92
CA TRP A 140 -6.07 -12.45 -1.69
C TRP A 140 -7.29 -13.33 -1.94
N SER A 141 -7.16 -14.36 -2.80
CA SER A 141 -8.31 -15.11 -3.36
C SER A 141 -9.13 -15.91 -2.34
N ASN A 142 -8.63 -16.11 -1.11
CA ASN A 142 -9.24 -16.96 -0.08
C ASN A 142 -9.50 -16.26 1.26
N SER A 143 -9.37 -14.93 1.35
CA SER A 143 -9.55 -14.24 2.64
C SER A 143 -11.01 -13.85 2.87
N ASN A 144 -11.76 -14.70 3.58
CA ASN A 144 -13.05 -14.33 4.21
C ASN A 144 -12.85 -13.60 5.54
N GLU A 145 -11.61 -13.24 5.88
CA GLU A 145 -11.27 -12.58 7.13
C GLU A 145 -11.74 -11.12 7.08
N SER A 146 -12.49 -10.73 8.12
CA SER A 146 -12.84 -9.34 8.37
C SER A 146 -11.71 -8.70 9.15
N PHE A 147 -11.28 -7.53 8.70
CA PHE A 147 -10.43 -6.64 9.47
C PHE A 147 -11.23 -5.39 9.84
N SER A 148 -10.67 -4.57 10.72
CA SER A 148 -11.24 -3.27 11.07
C SER A 148 -10.13 -2.28 11.29
N LEU A 149 -9.85 -1.48 10.27
CA LEU A 149 -8.87 -0.41 10.37
C LEU A 149 -9.53 0.80 11.03
N GLU A 150 -8.85 1.39 11.99
CA GLU A 150 -9.21 2.70 12.52
C GLU A 150 -8.80 3.80 11.56
N LEU A 151 -7.60 3.68 10.97
CA LEU A 151 -7.11 4.63 9.99
C LEU A 151 -6.34 3.93 8.88
N LEU A 152 -6.63 4.34 7.65
CA LEU A 152 -5.93 3.96 6.45
C LEU A 152 -5.54 5.22 5.67
N ASP A 153 -4.24 5.49 5.57
CA ASP A 153 -3.72 6.59 4.78
C ASP A 153 -3.15 6.11 3.44
N PHE A 154 -3.87 6.43 2.37
CA PHE A 154 -3.49 6.18 0.98
C PHE A 154 -3.10 7.46 0.23
N SER A 155 -3.01 8.60 0.92
CA SER A 155 -2.77 9.88 0.30
C SER A 155 -1.42 9.93 -0.42
N SER A 156 -1.27 10.83 -1.40
CA SER A 156 -0.02 11.00 -2.15
C SER A 156 0.48 9.70 -2.81
N ASN A 157 -0.41 8.97 -3.48
CA ASN A 157 -0.09 7.75 -4.25
C ASN A 157 -0.40 7.95 -5.75
N HIS A 158 -0.50 6.87 -6.51
CA HIS A 158 -0.73 6.88 -7.97
C HIS A 158 -2.06 6.20 -8.35
N LEU A 159 -3.06 6.29 -7.48
CA LEU A 159 -4.40 5.76 -7.78
C LEU A 159 -5.07 6.62 -8.87
N LEU A 160 -5.39 5.98 -9.99
CA LEU A 160 -6.13 6.61 -11.08
C LEU A 160 -7.64 6.41 -10.93
N TYR A 161 -8.06 5.28 -10.38
CA TYR A 161 -9.45 4.89 -10.17
C TYR A 161 -9.60 4.21 -8.83
N LEU A 162 -10.84 4.09 -8.37
CA LEU A 162 -11.21 3.22 -7.27
C LEU A 162 -11.89 2.01 -7.89
N ASP A 163 -11.39 0.81 -7.62
CA ASP A 163 -12.01 -0.44 -8.07
C ASP A 163 -12.79 -1.08 -6.93
N LYS A 164 -13.48 -2.19 -7.26
CA LYS A 164 -14.31 -2.91 -6.29
C LYS A 164 -13.48 -3.48 -5.14
N ASP A 165 -12.28 -4.00 -5.40
CA ASP A 165 -11.47 -4.68 -4.40
C ASP A 165 -10.92 -3.69 -3.38
N LEU A 166 -10.52 -2.48 -3.81
CA LEU A 166 -10.18 -1.37 -2.93
C LEU A 166 -11.37 -0.91 -2.07
N LEU A 167 -12.57 -0.83 -2.65
CA LEU A 167 -13.77 -0.48 -1.88
C LEU A 167 -14.07 -1.51 -0.77
N GLU A 168 -13.76 -2.78 -0.97
CA GLU A 168 -13.92 -3.80 0.08
C GLU A 168 -13.02 -3.50 1.29
N VAL A 169 -11.80 -3.00 1.06
CA VAL A 169 -10.90 -2.54 2.13
C VAL A 169 -11.42 -1.28 2.81
N PHE A 170 -11.87 -0.30 2.02
CA PHE A 170 -12.36 0.97 2.57
C PHE A 170 -13.66 0.81 3.36
N ASN A 171 -14.51 -0.15 3.01
CA ASN A 171 -15.70 -0.51 3.81
C ASN A 171 -15.35 -1.03 5.20
N GLN A 172 -14.13 -1.53 5.40
CA GLN A 172 -13.64 -2.05 6.67
C GLN A 172 -12.80 -1.02 7.45
N THR A 173 -12.83 0.26 7.04
CA THR A 173 -12.00 1.33 7.60
C THR A 173 -12.86 2.44 8.21
N HIS A 174 -12.48 2.93 9.40
CA HIS A 174 -13.13 4.06 10.08
C HIS A 174 -12.65 5.44 9.61
N SER A 175 -11.38 5.61 9.26
CA SER A 175 -10.84 6.87 8.76
C SER A 175 -9.95 6.61 7.55
N LEU A 176 -10.17 7.35 6.48
CA LEU A 176 -9.56 7.15 5.19
C LEU A 176 -9.04 8.48 4.66
N LEU A 177 -7.79 8.46 4.21
CA LEU A 177 -7.15 9.57 3.50
C LEU A 177 -6.82 9.10 2.07
N LEU A 178 -7.32 9.83 1.07
CA LEU A 178 -7.19 9.51 -0.37
C LEU A 178 -6.64 10.68 -1.19
N GLY A 179 -6.37 11.82 -0.55
CA GLY A 179 -5.90 13.05 -1.16
C GLY A 179 -4.62 12.85 -1.96
N ASP A 180 -4.32 13.80 -2.83
CA ASP A 180 -3.11 13.80 -3.64
C ASP A 180 -2.89 12.52 -4.48
N ASN A 181 -3.98 11.88 -4.88
CA ASN A 181 -3.96 10.81 -5.89
C ASN A 181 -4.45 11.36 -7.25
N PRO A 182 -3.87 10.92 -8.38
CA PRO A 182 -4.17 11.44 -9.71
C PRO A 182 -5.47 10.88 -10.30
N PHE A 183 -6.61 11.04 -9.62
CA PHE A 183 -7.88 10.43 -10.04
C PHE A 183 -8.34 10.90 -11.42
N ILE A 184 -8.72 9.92 -12.25
CA ILE A 184 -9.39 10.12 -13.53
C ILE A 184 -10.90 10.20 -13.27
N CYS A 185 -11.44 11.40 -13.35
CA CYS A 185 -12.84 11.70 -13.13
C CYS A 185 -13.66 11.53 -14.40
N SER A 186 -14.12 10.29 -14.62
CA SER A 186 -15.00 9.91 -15.73
C SER A 186 -16.35 9.38 -15.23
N CYS A 187 -17.26 9.06 -16.15
CA CYS A 187 -18.54 8.44 -15.81
C CYS A 187 -18.40 7.09 -15.09
N ASP A 188 -17.33 6.35 -15.37
CA ASP A 188 -17.07 5.05 -14.75
C ASP A 188 -16.73 5.16 -13.25
N MET A 189 -16.32 6.35 -12.80
CA MET A 189 -16.05 6.63 -11.39
C MET A 189 -17.31 6.90 -10.57
N LEU A 190 -18.46 7.20 -11.19
CA LEU A 190 -19.66 7.61 -10.46
C LEU A 190 -20.15 6.60 -9.41
N PRO A 191 -20.15 5.27 -9.64
CA PRO A 191 -20.53 4.31 -8.60
C PRO A 191 -19.65 4.43 -7.35
N TYR A 192 -18.36 4.64 -7.54
CA TYR A 192 -17.37 4.77 -6.46
C TYR A 192 -17.48 6.14 -5.77
N VAL A 193 -17.76 7.20 -6.53
CA VAL A 193 -18.05 8.53 -5.96
C VAL A 193 -19.27 8.51 -5.06
N ARG A 194 -20.37 7.87 -5.49
CA ARG A 194 -21.57 7.73 -4.67
C ARG A 194 -21.30 6.92 -3.39
N TRP A 195 -20.47 5.89 -3.49
CA TRP A 195 -19.98 5.16 -2.32
C TRP A 195 -19.22 6.10 -1.37
N LEU A 196 -18.26 6.88 -1.89
CA LEU A 196 -17.47 7.83 -1.11
C LEU A 196 -18.35 8.90 -0.45
N GLN A 197 -19.31 9.49 -1.16
CA GLN A 197 -20.22 10.50 -0.59
C GLN A 197 -21.01 9.95 0.60
N LYS A 198 -21.52 8.72 0.48
CA LYS A 198 -22.23 8.04 1.57
C LYS A 198 -21.34 7.82 2.80
N HIS A 199 -20.05 7.51 2.58
CA HIS A 199 -19.10 7.24 3.66
C HIS A 199 -18.47 8.51 4.24
N ALA A 200 -18.26 9.55 3.42
CA ALA A 200 -17.82 10.88 3.87
C ALA A 200 -18.85 11.54 4.79
N ALA A 201 -20.15 11.30 4.56
CA ALA A 201 -21.21 11.73 5.48
C ALA A 201 -21.09 11.10 6.89
N ASN A 202 -20.39 9.97 7.01
CA ASN A 202 -20.08 9.32 8.28
C ASN A 202 -18.72 9.78 8.86
N ALA A 203 -18.13 10.87 8.34
CA ALA A 203 -16.81 11.40 8.69
C ALA A 203 -15.63 10.44 8.45
N LEU A 204 -15.81 9.44 7.57
CA LEU A 204 -14.78 8.44 7.27
C LEU A 204 -13.70 8.94 6.33
N VAL A 205 -13.93 10.02 5.56
CA VAL A 205 -12.93 10.57 4.63
C VAL A 205 -12.41 11.88 5.20
N LEU A 206 -11.13 11.91 5.58
CA LEU A 206 -10.54 13.02 6.32
C LEU A 206 -9.88 14.09 5.43
N ASP A 207 -9.74 13.82 4.13
CA ASP A 207 -9.20 14.74 3.13
C ASP A 207 -10.08 14.83 1.87
N VAL A 208 -9.77 15.78 0.99
CA VAL A 208 -10.58 16.04 -0.22
C VAL A 208 -9.86 15.46 -1.45
N PRO A 209 -10.26 14.28 -1.95
CA PRO A 209 -9.71 13.74 -3.19
C PRO A 209 -10.13 14.64 -4.37
N LEU A 210 -9.16 14.95 -5.25
CA LEU A 210 -9.35 15.87 -6.37
C LEU A 210 -9.20 15.17 -7.72
N CYS A 211 -9.91 15.69 -8.72
CA CYS A 211 -9.78 15.25 -10.10
C CYS A 211 -8.44 15.72 -10.70
N SER A 212 -7.72 14.83 -11.35
CA SER A 212 -6.49 15.14 -12.12
C SER A 212 -6.66 15.02 -13.63
N TYR A 213 -7.76 14.40 -14.06
CA TYR A 213 -8.17 14.31 -15.46
C TYR A 213 -9.69 14.14 -15.54
N PRO A 214 -10.37 14.57 -16.61
CA PRO A 214 -9.89 15.34 -17.76
C PRO A 214 -9.53 16.79 -17.43
N LYS A 215 -8.76 17.42 -18.34
CA LYS A 215 -8.18 18.76 -18.17
C LYS A 215 -9.19 19.84 -17.72
N TYR A 216 -10.45 19.73 -18.14
CA TYR A 216 -11.49 20.73 -17.86
C TYR A 216 -12.08 20.65 -16.43
N ILE A 217 -11.74 19.62 -15.64
CA ILE A 217 -12.16 19.48 -14.23
C ILE A 217 -10.98 19.21 -13.30
N VAL A 218 -9.75 19.52 -13.72
CA VAL A 218 -8.58 19.36 -12.86
C VAL A 218 -8.72 20.26 -11.62
N GLY A 219 -8.48 19.69 -10.45
CA GLY A 219 -8.61 20.36 -9.15
C GLY A 219 -10.02 20.37 -8.57
N GLU A 220 -11.03 19.90 -9.31
CA GLU A 220 -12.38 19.79 -8.76
C GLU A 220 -12.47 18.65 -7.73
N PRO A 221 -13.24 18.80 -6.64
CA PRO A 221 -13.45 17.73 -5.67
C PRO A 221 -14.14 16.52 -6.32
N LEU A 222 -13.54 15.33 -6.16
CA LEU A 222 -14.07 14.06 -6.68
C LEU A 222 -15.49 13.79 -6.13
N LEU A 223 -15.76 14.19 -4.87
CA LEU A 223 -17.07 14.06 -4.24
C LEU A 223 -18.17 14.90 -4.92
N ARG A 224 -17.83 15.86 -5.78
CA ARG A 224 -18.78 16.67 -6.54
C ARG A 224 -18.91 16.23 -8.00
N LEU A 225 -18.26 15.12 -8.38
CA LEU A 225 -18.18 14.70 -9.79
C LEU A 225 -19.56 14.61 -10.46
N GLU A 226 -20.57 14.08 -9.76
CA GLU A 226 -21.95 13.93 -10.30
C GLU A 226 -22.64 15.27 -10.60
N GLU A 227 -22.22 16.37 -9.95
CA GLU A 227 -22.72 17.73 -10.24
C GLU A 227 -22.04 18.34 -11.48
N ILE A 228 -20.84 17.85 -11.81
CA ILE A 228 -19.93 18.48 -12.78
C ILE A 228 -19.99 17.75 -14.13
N ILE A 229 -19.92 16.42 -14.13
CA ILE A 229 -19.89 15.62 -15.35
C ILE A 229 -21.30 15.23 -15.80
N ARG A 230 -21.59 15.37 -17.09
CA ARG A 230 -22.84 14.89 -17.69
C ARG A 230 -22.60 13.50 -18.27
N CYS A 231 -23.07 12.49 -17.55
CA CYS A 231 -23.07 11.11 -18.06
C CYS A 231 -24.40 10.84 -18.71
N GLU A 232 -24.44 10.95 -20.04
CA GLU A 232 -25.57 10.45 -20.81
C GLU A 232 -25.61 8.92 -20.63
N ILE A 233 -26.70 8.43 -20.04
CA ILE A 233 -27.00 7.01 -20.08
C ILE A 233 -27.20 6.68 -21.57
N PRO A 234 -26.52 5.67 -22.14
CA PRO A 234 -26.93 5.15 -23.44
C PRO A 234 -28.37 4.69 -23.25
N VAL A 235 -29.32 5.47 -23.75
CA VAL A 235 -30.72 5.09 -23.76
C VAL A 235 -30.75 3.78 -24.53
N LEU A 236 -31.05 2.69 -23.81
CA LEU A 236 -31.38 1.41 -24.43
C LEU A 236 -32.36 1.72 -25.55
N ALA A 237 -31.99 1.37 -26.78
CA ALA A 237 -32.82 1.51 -27.96
C ALA A 237 -34.09 0.66 -27.79
N THR A 238 -35.07 1.19 -27.07
CA THR A 238 -36.45 0.76 -27.07
C THR A 238 -37.23 1.89 -27.70
N GLU A 239 -37.80 1.59 -28.87
CA GLU A 239 -38.63 2.46 -29.72
C GLU A 239 -37.86 3.35 -30.71
N ILE A 240 -37.40 2.74 -31.81
CA ILE A 240 -38.00 2.92 -33.15
C ILE A 240 -37.55 1.73 -34.00
N GLY A 241 -38.52 1.06 -34.60
CA GLY A 241 -38.27 -0.05 -35.52
C GLY A 241 -37.49 0.37 -36.76
N ASN A 242 -36.75 -0.60 -37.27
CA ASN A 242 -36.14 -0.70 -38.60
C ASN A 242 -34.80 0.01 -38.86
N SER A 243 -33.82 -0.88 -39.11
CA SER A 243 -32.54 -0.75 -39.83
C SER A 243 -31.54 0.27 -39.29
N TYR A 244 -30.63 -0.17 -38.44
CA TYR A 244 -29.17 -0.16 -38.69
C TYR A 244 -28.52 -1.11 -37.69
N ALA A 245 -28.00 -2.23 -38.20
CA ALA A 245 -27.25 -3.20 -37.42
C ALA A 245 -25.76 -2.80 -37.36
N ALA A 246 -25.18 -2.98 -36.18
CA ALA A 246 -23.75 -3.15 -35.87
C ALA A 246 -22.85 -1.90 -35.85
N VAL A 247 -22.66 -1.35 -34.63
CA VAL A 247 -21.31 -1.00 -34.15
C VAL A 247 -21.10 -1.78 -32.86
N ARG A 248 -20.42 -2.94 -32.98
CA ARG A 248 -19.97 -3.73 -31.85
C ARG A 248 -18.80 -3.02 -31.16
N SER A 249 -18.92 -2.91 -29.84
CA SER A 249 -17.86 -2.90 -28.84
C SER A 249 -16.55 -3.53 -29.33
N SER A 250 -15.46 -2.76 -29.30
CA SER A 250 -14.10 -3.27 -29.28
C SER A 250 -13.23 -2.40 -28.37
N ALA A 251 -13.33 -2.64 -27.07
CA ALA A 251 -12.25 -2.34 -26.14
C ALA A 251 -11.71 -3.68 -25.63
N SER A 252 -11.04 -4.40 -26.54
CA SER A 252 -10.16 -5.50 -26.15
C SER A 252 -8.87 -4.89 -25.64
N PHE A 253 -8.53 -5.22 -24.39
CA PHE A 253 -7.21 -5.02 -23.81
C PHE A 253 -6.12 -5.49 -24.78
N VAL A 254 -5.28 -4.56 -25.25
CA VAL A 254 -3.97 -4.89 -25.81
C VAL A 254 -2.96 -4.74 -24.68
N ALA A 255 -2.54 -5.88 -24.14
CA ALA A 255 -1.34 -5.98 -23.33
C ALA A 255 -0.12 -5.67 -24.23
N LEU A 256 0.56 -4.55 -23.97
CA LEU A 256 1.89 -4.29 -24.52
C LEU A 256 2.91 -5.07 -23.69
N SER A 257 3.25 -6.27 -24.12
CA SER A 257 4.45 -6.97 -23.67
C SER A 257 5.67 -6.40 -24.40
N VAL A 258 6.51 -5.71 -23.63
CA VAL A 258 7.89 -5.38 -24.01
C VAL A 258 8.66 -6.69 -24.16
N SER A 259 9.06 -7.04 -25.39
CA SER A 259 9.96 -8.15 -25.66
C SER A 259 11.28 -7.64 -26.25
N LEU A 260 12.27 -7.72 -25.37
CA LEU A 260 13.72 -7.80 -25.51
C LEU A 260 14.30 -8.08 -26.90
N ILE A 261 15.31 -7.27 -27.21
CA ILE A 261 16.40 -7.47 -28.16
C ILE A 261 17.12 -8.81 -27.88
N PRO A 262 17.42 -9.65 -28.88
CA PRO A 262 18.47 -10.65 -28.77
C PRO A 262 19.76 -10.15 -29.45
N VAL A 263 20.76 -9.85 -28.64
CA VAL A 263 22.18 -9.88 -29.00
C VAL A 263 22.75 -11.21 -28.50
N LEU A 264 23.79 -11.71 -29.19
CA LEU A 264 24.72 -12.83 -28.89
C LEU A 264 24.57 -13.98 -29.91
N ARG A 265 25.61 -14.59 -30.49
CA ARG A 265 27.06 -14.53 -30.24
C ARG A 265 27.80 -15.17 -31.43
N PHE A 266 29.05 -14.75 -31.61
CA PHE A 266 30.10 -15.41 -32.36
C PHE A 266 30.27 -16.90 -31.98
N ALA A 267 30.53 -17.74 -32.98
CA ALA A 267 31.17 -19.04 -32.82
C ALA A 267 32.60 -18.93 -33.36
N PHE A 268 33.56 -19.32 -32.52
CA PHE A 268 34.95 -19.56 -32.87
C PHE A 268 35.08 -20.86 -33.69
N TYR A 269 35.87 -20.81 -34.75
CA TYR A 269 36.78 -21.86 -35.19
C TYR A 269 38.17 -21.25 -35.27
#